data_AF-A0A8H4QJ55-F1
#
_entry.id   AF-A0A8H4QJ55-F1
#
_cell.length_a   1.000
_cell.length_b   1.000
_cell.length_c   1.000
_cell.angle_alpha   90.00
_cell.angle_beta   90.00
_cell.angle_gamma   90.00
#
_symmetry.space_group_name_H-M   'P 1'
#
loop_
_entity.id
_entity.type
_entity.pdbx_description
1 polymer ?
#
loop_
_entity_poly.entity_id
_entity_poly.type
_entity_poly.pdbx_seq_one_letter_code
_entity_poly.pdbx_strand_id
1 'polypeptide(L)'
;MSDSHFLCLVNKERPRLELDYQSVQISSVNLLGTGLTDQLPLSLTQIDASDGNLCAKSARLWESLLERHRVPYVLLRVADMRMSLGSKVTAIALYEEVNSILGDVPLGKWIDEARLSCMKETAELLSFYKSDSAIFDPSLKWKPHVADQPFPDDECKLSDRDALEIEKHWKCLKCNKMEREYLRKQCLETNYIEGTFCFDGSTDRKIFMQGFETDTSILKDPIRGSVRCLDTALDILRDTEKALDEIYTFLDPDNPRELTVPLICSIHATLMKTSRVLYDESNYADKHLRYTNIGVTRQTSRVDVTVEIIRDDKAVRLQFCPWDEVDAELARFCKRFNEIIRHPSMDPFACAAWISHVFVTIHPFEDGNGRMSRILASIPLLRRGLPPICVSRSWQSAYVLNLNRVRCGDPTDPLRFLKLVDTLAYATDSALGTVGLTGMVHRADFDRTYL
;
A
#
# COMPACT_ATOMS: atom_id res chain seq x y z
N MET A 1 35.33 -11.82 -9.21
CA MET A 1 34.70 -12.01 -7.88
C MET A 1 33.28 -12.49 -8.16
N SER A 2 32.85 -13.62 -7.59
CA SER A 2 31.51 -14.16 -7.84
C SER A 2 30.46 -13.29 -7.16
N ASP A 3 29.48 -12.81 -7.93
CA ASP A 3 28.33 -12.04 -7.44
C ASP A 3 27.47 -12.89 -6.48
N SER A 4 27.85 -12.98 -5.22
CA SER A 4 27.21 -13.87 -4.23
C SER A 4 25.75 -13.49 -3.95
N HIS A 5 25.40 -12.20 -4.04
CA HIS A 5 24.03 -11.72 -3.85
C HIS A 5 23.09 -12.09 -5.01
N PHE A 6 23.61 -12.26 -6.23
CA PHE A 6 22.77 -12.62 -7.39
C PHE A 6 22.48 -14.11 -7.47
N LEU A 7 23.15 -14.98 -6.70
CA LEU A 7 22.90 -16.42 -6.75
C LEU A 7 21.45 -16.82 -6.39
N CYS A 8 20.73 -16.00 -5.60
CA CYS A 8 19.34 -16.24 -5.22
C CYS A 8 18.28 -15.54 -6.09
N LEU A 9 18.67 -14.55 -6.92
CA LEU A 9 17.76 -13.69 -7.69
C LEU A 9 18.07 -13.69 -9.20
N VAL A 10 18.74 -14.73 -9.69
CA VAL A 10 19.08 -14.89 -11.11
C VAL A 10 18.05 -15.77 -11.81
N ASN A 11 17.57 -15.28 -12.95
CA ASN A 11 16.83 -16.09 -13.90
C ASN A 11 17.80 -16.97 -14.71
N LYS A 12 17.79 -18.28 -14.43
CA LYS A 12 18.63 -19.27 -15.15
C LYS A 12 18.03 -19.75 -16.47
N GLU A 13 16.79 -19.35 -16.78
CA GLU A 13 16.06 -19.83 -17.97
C GLU A 13 16.37 -19.02 -19.24
N ARG A 14 16.83 -17.77 -19.10
CA ARG A 14 17.23 -16.95 -20.25
C ARG A 14 18.64 -17.28 -20.76
N PRO A 15 18.96 -16.97 -22.03
CA PRO A 15 20.32 -17.07 -22.55
C PRO A 15 21.32 -16.22 -21.76
N ARG A 16 22.60 -16.65 -21.75
CA ARG A 16 23.69 -15.85 -21.18
C ARG A 16 24.05 -14.71 -22.13
N LEU A 17 24.28 -13.53 -21.56
CA LEU A 17 24.66 -12.32 -22.27
C LEU A 17 26.09 -11.91 -21.89
N GLU A 18 26.74 -11.08 -22.71
CA GLU A 18 28.05 -10.51 -22.35
C GLU A 18 28.01 -9.75 -21.02
N LEU A 19 26.86 -9.11 -20.72
CA LEU A 19 26.60 -8.42 -19.45
C LEU A 19 26.71 -9.36 -18.23
N ASP A 20 26.53 -10.67 -18.37
CA ASP A 20 26.67 -11.63 -17.28
C ASP A 20 28.14 -11.85 -16.86
N TYR A 21 29.08 -11.58 -17.77
CA TYR A 21 30.51 -11.75 -17.54
C TYR A 21 31.21 -10.47 -17.10
N GLN A 22 30.50 -9.34 -17.10
CA GLN A 22 30.99 -8.09 -16.53
C GLN A 22 31.02 -8.21 -15.00
N SER A 23 32.11 -8.77 -14.47
CA SER A 23 32.45 -8.55 -13.06
C SER A 23 32.63 -7.05 -12.91
N VAL A 24 31.90 -6.46 -11.98
CA VAL A 24 31.87 -5.03 -11.64
C VAL A 24 33.30 -4.44 -11.54
N GLN A 25 33.89 -4.07 -12.68
CA GLN A 25 34.71 -2.89 -12.84
C GLN A 25 33.78 -1.89 -13.50
N ILE A 26 32.98 -1.25 -12.67
CA ILE A 26 32.18 -0.13 -13.09
C ILE A 26 33.17 1.03 -13.38
N SER A 27 33.88 1.01 -14.50
CA SER A 27 34.58 2.20 -15.01
C SER A 27 33.59 3.33 -15.34
N SER A 28 32.30 3.03 -15.27
CA SER A 28 31.14 3.93 -15.32
C SER A 28 30.57 4.35 -13.94
N VAL A 29 31.17 4.08 -12.76
CA VAL A 29 30.58 4.54 -11.45
C VAL A 29 30.56 6.06 -11.41
N ASN A 30 31.43 6.72 -12.19
CA ASN A 30 31.44 8.16 -12.33
C ASN A 30 30.12 8.76 -12.88
N LEU A 31 29.18 7.92 -13.36
CA LEU A 31 27.83 8.33 -13.80
C LEU A 31 26.73 8.13 -12.73
N LEU A 32 27.00 7.49 -11.59
CA LEU A 32 25.96 7.08 -10.61
C LEU A 32 25.79 8.03 -9.40
N GLY A 33 26.56 9.12 -9.33
CA GLY A 33 26.46 10.09 -8.22
C GLY A 33 27.04 9.57 -6.89
N THR A 34 27.54 10.48 -6.07
CA THR A 34 28.45 10.17 -4.94
C THR A 34 27.88 9.27 -3.85
N GLY A 35 26.54 9.24 -3.65
CA GLY A 35 25.92 8.44 -2.59
C GLY A 35 25.66 6.96 -2.93
N LEU A 36 25.60 6.59 -4.22
CA LEU A 36 25.35 5.20 -4.66
C LEU A 36 26.65 4.38 -4.78
N THR A 37 27.79 5.07 -4.85
CA THR A 37 29.15 4.53 -4.91
C THR A 37 29.48 3.60 -3.75
N ASP A 38 28.96 3.87 -2.55
CA ASP A 38 29.30 3.12 -1.33
C ASP A 38 28.36 1.93 -1.08
N GLN A 39 27.08 2.03 -1.48
CA GLN A 39 26.07 1.00 -1.21
C GLN A 39 26.08 -0.15 -2.23
N LEU A 40 26.45 0.15 -3.48
CA LEU A 40 26.44 -0.83 -4.57
C LEU A 40 27.55 -1.89 -4.44
N PRO A 41 28.81 -1.57 -4.09
CA PRO A 41 29.83 -2.58 -3.84
C PRO A 41 29.48 -3.50 -2.66
N LEU A 42 28.88 -2.94 -1.60
CA LEU A 42 28.42 -3.70 -0.43
C LEU A 42 27.29 -4.67 -0.81
N SER A 43 26.32 -4.21 -1.62
CA SER A 43 25.21 -5.06 -2.07
C SER A 43 25.65 -6.22 -2.95
N LEU A 44 26.77 -6.07 -3.66
CA LEU A 44 27.33 -7.08 -4.55
C LEU A 44 28.25 -8.09 -3.84
N THR A 45 28.93 -7.69 -2.76
CA THR A 45 30.06 -8.46 -2.19
C THR A 45 29.91 -8.86 -0.73
N GLN A 46 29.05 -8.19 0.05
CA GLN A 46 29.00 -8.36 1.52
C GLN A 46 27.67 -8.85 2.07
N ILE A 47 26.68 -9.12 1.22
CA ILE A 47 25.39 -9.62 1.70
C ILE A 47 25.41 -11.14 1.82
N ASP A 48 25.09 -11.61 3.03
CA ASP A 48 24.81 -13.00 3.30
C ASP A 48 23.49 -13.41 2.64
N ALA A 49 23.55 -14.32 1.67
CA ALA A 49 22.39 -14.83 0.94
C ALA A 49 21.40 -15.60 1.84
N SER A 50 21.79 -15.96 3.07
CA SER A 50 20.90 -16.57 4.06
C SER A 50 20.11 -15.54 4.88
N ASP A 51 20.51 -14.26 4.88
CA ASP A 51 19.76 -13.19 5.53
C ASP A 51 18.75 -12.57 4.56
N GLY A 52 17.50 -13.03 4.67
CA GLY A 52 16.41 -12.55 3.85
C GLY A 52 16.10 -11.05 4.01
N ASN A 53 16.32 -10.47 5.20
CA ASN A 53 16.07 -9.04 5.42
C ASN A 53 17.10 -8.17 4.69
N LEU A 54 18.38 -8.56 4.72
CA LEU A 54 19.42 -7.90 3.93
C LEU A 54 19.21 -8.08 2.43
N CYS A 55 18.80 -9.28 1.99
CA CYS A 55 18.45 -9.54 0.59
C CYS A 55 17.30 -8.64 0.13
N ALA A 56 16.24 -8.49 0.93
CA ALA A 56 15.13 -7.60 0.63
C ALA A 56 15.57 -6.13 0.53
N LYS A 57 16.42 -5.67 1.45
CA LYS A 57 16.97 -4.30 1.44
C LYS A 57 17.79 -4.02 0.18
N SER A 58 18.61 -4.99 -0.23
CA SER A 58 19.38 -4.92 -1.48
C SER A 58 18.49 -4.89 -2.71
N ALA A 59 17.49 -5.77 -2.78
CA ALA A 59 16.51 -5.77 -3.88
C ALA A 59 15.82 -4.41 -4.05
N ARG A 60 15.44 -3.75 -2.95
CA ARG A 60 14.88 -2.39 -2.97
C ARG A 60 15.88 -1.34 -3.47
N LEU A 61 17.18 -1.48 -3.16
CA LEU A 61 18.22 -0.61 -3.70
C LEU A 61 18.33 -0.74 -5.22
N TRP A 62 18.29 -1.96 -5.77
CA TRP A 62 18.33 -2.20 -7.21
C TRP A 62 17.12 -1.63 -7.95
N GLU A 63 15.93 -1.75 -7.35
CA GLU A 63 14.72 -1.09 -7.83
C GLU A 63 14.86 0.45 -7.86
N SER A 64 15.41 1.04 -6.80
CA SER A 64 15.70 2.49 -6.77
C SER A 64 16.76 2.90 -7.80
N LEU A 65 17.71 2.03 -8.13
CA LEU A 65 18.71 2.28 -9.16
C LEU A 65 18.05 2.29 -10.54
N LEU A 66 17.16 1.34 -10.82
CA LEU A 66 16.41 1.28 -12.08
C LEU A 66 15.59 2.55 -12.33
N GLU A 67 14.98 3.12 -11.29
CA GLU A 67 14.21 4.37 -11.40
C GLU A 67 15.05 5.58 -11.81
N ARG A 68 16.33 5.60 -11.42
CA ARG A 68 17.25 6.73 -11.70
C ARG A 68 18.13 6.49 -12.92
N HIS A 69 18.43 5.22 -13.21
CA HIS A 69 19.45 4.81 -14.17
C HIS A 69 18.99 3.58 -14.96
N ARG A 70 18.36 3.81 -16.11
CA ARG A 70 17.90 2.76 -17.03
C ARG A 70 18.99 2.31 -18.00
N VAL A 71 20.08 1.75 -17.46
CA VAL A 71 21.17 1.19 -18.27
C VAL A 71 21.01 -0.33 -18.43
N PRO A 72 21.47 -0.94 -19.55
CA PRO A 72 21.23 -2.37 -19.84
C PRO A 72 21.57 -3.33 -18.70
N TYR A 73 22.67 -3.09 -17.98
CA TYR A 73 23.07 -3.92 -16.86
C TYR A 73 22.07 -3.88 -15.69
N VAL A 74 21.62 -2.69 -15.28
CA VAL A 74 20.64 -2.52 -14.19
C VAL A 74 19.29 -3.10 -14.61
N LEU A 75 18.85 -2.81 -15.84
CA LEU A 75 17.63 -3.37 -16.42
C LEU A 75 17.64 -4.90 -16.36
N LEU A 76 18.73 -5.54 -16.80
CA LEU A 76 18.87 -6.99 -16.81
C LEU A 76 18.82 -7.59 -15.40
N ARG A 77 19.55 -7.00 -14.44
CA ARG A 77 19.60 -7.50 -13.07
C ARG A 77 18.26 -7.37 -12.34
N VAL A 78 17.54 -6.26 -12.56
CA VAL A 78 16.19 -6.11 -11.99
C VAL A 78 15.18 -7.01 -12.70
N ALA A 79 15.31 -7.22 -14.02
CA ALA A 79 14.48 -8.19 -14.75
C ALA A 79 14.66 -9.62 -14.20
N ASP A 80 15.90 -10.06 -13.99
CA ASP A 80 16.23 -11.36 -13.39
C ASP A 80 15.59 -11.51 -12.00
N MET A 81 15.75 -10.48 -11.15
CA MET A 81 15.18 -10.47 -9.81
C MET A 81 13.66 -10.56 -9.86
N ARG A 82 12.98 -9.71 -10.62
CA ARG A 82 11.51 -9.72 -10.74
C ARG A 82 11.00 -11.06 -11.27
N MET A 83 11.68 -11.65 -12.24
CA MET A 83 11.34 -12.96 -12.78
C MET A 83 11.46 -14.04 -11.70
N SER A 84 12.58 -14.06 -10.95
CA SER A 84 12.80 -15.03 -9.88
C SER A 84 11.81 -14.91 -8.71
N LEU A 85 11.29 -13.70 -8.47
CA LEU A 85 10.29 -13.42 -7.44
C LEU A 85 8.85 -13.50 -7.96
N GLY A 86 8.64 -14.06 -9.16
CA GLY A 86 7.32 -14.35 -9.73
C GLY A 86 6.61 -13.20 -10.45
N SER A 87 7.21 -12.01 -10.54
CA SER A 87 6.65 -10.85 -11.26
C SER A 87 6.96 -10.93 -12.77
N LYS A 88 6.49 -12.01 -13.41
CA LYS A 88 6.85 -12.37 -14.80
C LYS A 88 6.52 -11.26 -15.81
N VAL A 89 5.31 -10.69 -15.76
CA VAL A 89 4.85 -9.69 -16.75
C VAL A 89 5.76 -8.46 -16.75
N THR A 90 6.06 -7.93 -15.57
CA THR A 90 6.90 -6.72 -15.47
C THR A 90 8.38 -7.02 -15.68
N ALA A 91 8.84 -8.25 -15.41
CA ALA A 91 10.19 -8.70 -15.75
C ALA A 91 10.39 -8.79 -17.27
N ILE A 92 9.42 -9.35 -18.00
CA ILE A 92 9.46 -9.46 -19.48
C ILE A 92 9.56 -8.09 -20.12
N ALA A 93 8.79 -7.10 -19.65
CA ALA A 93 8.89 -5.72 -20.14
C ALA A 93 10.31 -5.12 -19.97
N LEU A 94 11.02 -5.46 -18.88
CA LEU A 94 12.41 -5.03 -18.72
C LEU A 94 13.37 -5.77 -19.65
N TYR A 95 13.18 -7.07 -19.87
CA TYR A 95 13.99 -7.82 -20.85
C TYR A 95 13.80 -7.28 -22.28
N GLU A 96 12.58 -6.88 -22.65
CA GLU A 96 12.29 -6.23 -23.92
C GLU A 96 13.09 -4.93 -24.09
N GLU A 97 13.14 -4.12 -23.04
CA GLU A 97 13.93 -2.88 -23.05
C GLU A 97 15.43 -3.19 -23.17
N VAL A 98 15.95 -4.18 -22.43
CA VAL A 98 17.34 -4.65 -22.59
C VAL A 98 17.60 -5.05 -24.05
N ASN A 99 16.72 -5.88 -24.62
CA ASN A 99 16.92 -6.38 -25.98
C ASN A 99 16.75 -5.29 -27.05
N SER A 100 15.94 -4.27 -26.80
CA SER A 100 15.83 -3.10 -27.68
C SER A 100 17.14 -2.32 -27.78
N ILE A 101 17.98 -2.38 -26.74
CA ILE A 101 19.28 -1.73 -26.68
C ILE A 101 20.40 -2.64 -27.24
N LEU A 102 20.38 -3.94 -26.90
CA LEU A 102 21.45 -4.87 -27.27
C LEU A 102 21.27 -5.50 -28.66
N GLY A 103 20.02 -5.71 -29.10
CA GLY A 103 19.72 -6.42 -30.35
C GLY A 103 20.15 -7.89 -30.35
N ASP A 104 20.12 -8.57 -29.19
CA ASP A 104 20.57 -9.96 -29.06
C ASP A 104 19.50 -10.94 -29.58
N VAL A 105 19.83 -11.70 -30.62
CA VAL A 105 18.88 -12.61 -31.30
C VAL A 105 18.41 -13.75 -30.38
N PRO A 106 19.31 -14.48 -29.67
CA PRO A 106 18.88 -15.51 -28.71
C PRO A 106 17.95 -14.98 -27.62
N LEU A 107 18.28 -13.83 -27.02
CA LEU A 107 17.44 -13.19 -26.00
C LEU A 107 16.08 -12.80 -26.57
N GLY A 108 16.05 -12.19 -27.76
CA GLY A 108 14.80 -11.82 -28.43
C GLY A 108 13.86 -13.02 -28.61
N LYS A 109 14.39 -14.15 -29.07
CA LYS A 109 13.61 -15.38 -29.23
C LYS A 109 13.06 -15.88 -27.88
N TRP A 110 13.88 -15.89 -26.84
CA TRP A 110 13.44 -16.30 -25.50
C TRP A 110 12.37 -15.36 -24.94
N ILE A 111 12.50 -14.04 -25.15
CA ILE A 111 11.50 -13.05 -24.74
C ILE A 111 10.16 -13.33 -25.40
N ASP A 112 10.14 -13.60 -26.72
CA ASP A 112 8.90 -13.87 -27.44
C ASP A 112 8.21 -15.14 -26.94
N GLU A 113 8.97 -16.21 -26.66
CA GLU A 113 8.47 -17.45 -26.07
C GLU A 113 7.91 -17.23 -24.65
N ALA A 114 8.67 -16.53 -23.79
CA ALA A 114 8.27 -16.21 -22.42
C ALA A 114 7.02 -15.31 -22.39
N ARG A 115 6.96 -14.29 -23.27
CA ARG A 115 5.82 -13.38 -23.41
C ARG A 115 4.58 -14.15 -23.82
N LEU A 116 4.67 -15.01 -24.85
CA LEU A 116 3.54 -15.80 -25.33
C LEU A 116 3.01 -16.74 -24.23
N SER A 117 3.91 -17.42 -23.51
CA SER A 117 3.55 -18.30 -22.39
C SER A 117 2.83 -17.53 -21.29
N CYS A 118 3.38 -16.38 -20.87
CA CYS A 118 2.81 -15.56 -19.81
C CYS A 118 1.47 -14.93 -20.21
N MET A 119 1.32 -14.48 -21.46
CA MET A 119 0.06 -13.95 -22.00
C MET A 119 -1.04 -15.02 -22.03
N LYS A 120 -0.69 -16.26 -22.41
CA LYS A 120 -1.62 -17.38 -22.40
C LYS A 120 -2.08 -17.70 -20.97
N GLU A 121 -1.12 -17.84 -20.04
CA GLU A 121 -1.40 -18.11 -18.63
C GLU A 121 -2.33 -17.04 -18.02
N THR A 122 -2.01 -15.75 -18.22
CA THR A 122 -2.81 -14.64 -17.68
C THR A 122 -4.20 -14.54 -18.31
N ALA A 123 -4.35 -14.85 -19.60
CA ALA A 123 -5.65 -14.88 -20.27
C ALA A 123 -6.52 -16.06 -19.80
N GLU A 124 -5.93 -17.24 -19.59
CA GLU A 124 -6.63 -18.40 -19.04
C GLU A 124 -7.12 -18.13 -17.61
N LEU A 125 -6.25 -17.57 -16.75
CA LEU A 125 -6.60 -17.18 -15.39
C LEU A 125 -7.71 -16.13 -15.36
N LEU A 126 -7.65 -15.10 -16.22
CA LEU A 126 -8.69 -14.08 -16.31
C LEU A 126 -10.03 -14.66 -16.78
N SER A 127 -9.99 -15.53 -17.80
CA SER A 127 -11.19 -16.21 -18.29
C SER A 127 -11.84 -17.02 -17.19
N PHE A 128 -11.04 -17.77 -16.42
CA PHE A 128 -11.51 -18.53 -15.26
C PHE A 128 -12.08 -17.61 -14.18
N TYR A 129 -11.37 -16.53 -13.85
CA TYR A 129 -11.79 -15.54 -12.87
C TYR A 129 -13.15 -14.93 -13.21
N LYS A 130 -13.41 -14.56 -14.46
CA LYS A 130 -14.68 -13.99 -14.90
C LYS A 130 -15.82 -15.02 -15.00
N SER A 131 -15.51 -16.26 -15.38
CA SER A 131 -16.51 -17.27 -15.75
C SER A 131 -16.91 -18.22 -14.62
N ASP A 132 -16.01 -18.53 -13.67
CA ASP A 132 -16.27 -19.57 -12.67
C ASP A 132 -17.25 -19.09 -11.58
N SER A 133 -18.52 -19.47 -11.74
CA SER A 133 -19.58 -19.22 -10.76
C SER A 133 -19.55 -20.13 -9.54
N ALA A 134 -18.76 -21.20 -9.54
CA ALA A 134 -18.71 -22.14 -8.41
C ALA A 134 -17.81 -21.64 -7.28
N ILE A 135 -16.82 -20.80 -7.59
CA ILE A 135 -15.86 -20.28 -6.63
C ILE A 135 -16.40 -19.06 -5.87
N PHE A 136 -17.17 -18.22 -6.56
CA PHE A 136 -17.67 -16.97 -6.01
C PHE A 136 -19.16 -17.08 -5.65
N ASP A 137 -19.49 -16.69 -4.43
CA ASP A 137 -20.88 -16.47 -4.05
C ASP A 137 -21.50 -15.40 -4.98
N PRO A 138 -22.70 -15.60 -5.55
CA PRO A 138 -23.32 -14.64 -6.47
C PRO A 138 -23.44 -13.21 -5.92
N SER A 139 -23.60 -13.06 -4.60
CA SER A 139 -23.67 -11.75 -3.92
C SER A 139 -22.30 -11.11 -3.68
N LEU A 140 -21.22 -11.88 -3.85
CA LEU A 140 -19.83 -11.45 -3.72
C LEU A 140 -19.10 -11.33 -5.05
N LYS A 141 -19.82 -11.45 -6.17
CA LYS A 141 -19.28 -11.17 -7.50
C LYS A 141 -19.10 -9.67 -7.69
N TRP A 142 -18.02 -9.31 -8.38
CA TRP A 142 -17.78 -7.92 -8.75
C TRP A 142 -18.86 -7.44 -9.72
N LYS A 143 -19.24 -6.16 -9.58
CA LYS A 143 -20.18 -5.49 -10.47
C LYS A 143 -19.48 -4.26 -11.08
N PRO A 144 -19.55 -4.08 -12.41
CA PRO A 144 -18.94 -2.94 -13.07
C PRO A 144 -19.63 -1.63 -12.69
N HIS A 145 -18.92 -0.52 -12.90
CA HIS A 145 -19.41 0.85 -12.75
C HIS A 145 -19.89 1.16 -11.32
N VAL A 146 -19.24 0.60 -10.30
CA VAL A 146 -19.62 0.83 -8.90
C VAL A 146 -19.52 2.31 -8.51
N ALA A 147 -18.61 3.06 -9.14
CA ALA A 147 -18.49 4.50 -8.96
C ALA A 147 -19.69 5.30 -9.52
N ASP A 148 -20.38 4.78 -10.53
CA ASP A 148 -21.50 5.45 -11.21
C ASP A 148 -22.84 5.20 -10.48
N GLN A 149 -22.85 4.36 -9.43
CA GLN A 149 -24.05 4.12 -8.63
C GLN A 149 -24.50 5.41 -7.91
N PRO A 150 -25.82 5.61 -7.72
CA PRO A 150 -26.34 6.75 -7.00
C PRO A 150 -25.67 6.88 -5.63
N PHE A 151 -25.26 8.10 -5.29
CA PHE A 151 -24.79 8.35 -3.93
C PHE A 151 -25.99 8.16 -2.98
N PRO A 152 -25.84 7.42 -1.87
CA PRO A 152 -26.93 7.23 -0.92
C PRO A 152 -27.50 8.58 -0.47
N ASP A 153 -28.81 8.75 -0.54
CA ASP A 153 -29.54 10.03 -0.46
C ASP A 153 -29.12 10.95 0.72
N ASP A 154 -29.61 12.20 0.70
CA ASP A 154 -29.36 13.27 1.68
C ASP A 154 -29.51 12.91 3.18
N GLU A 155 -30.08 11.74 3.50
CA GLU A 155 -30.26 11.17 4.84
C GLU A 155 -29.03 10.41 5.36
N CYS A 156 -28.05 10.06 4.51
CA CYS A 156 -26.83 9.37 4.92
C CYS A 156 -25.75 10.36 5.43
N LYS A 157 -26.09 11.16 6.44
CA LYS A 157 -25.20 12.17 7.04
C LYS A 157 -24.96 11.85 8.51
N LEU A 158 -23.78 12.22 8.99
CA LEU A 158 -23.49 12.13 10.42
C LEU A 158 -24.41 13.10 11.18
N SER A 159 -24.78 12.79 12.42
CA SER A 159 -25.56 13.71 13.22
C SER A 159 -24.77 15.00 13.50
N ASP A 160 -25.44 16.16 13.50
CA ASP A 160 -24.80 17.46 13.79
C ASP A 160 -24.05 17.45 15.13
N ARG A 161 -24.58 16.71 16.10
CA ARG A 161 -23.96 16.51 17.41
C ARG A 161 -22.61 15.81 17.28
N ASP A 162 -22.56 14.66 16.60
CA ASP A 162 -21.33 13.86 16.51
C ASP A 162 -20.28 14.58 15.66
N ALA A 163 -20.69 15.24 14.57
CA ALA A 163 -19.81 16.07 13.76
C ALA A 163 -19.16 17.19 14.60
N LEU A 164 -19.94 17.88 15.43
CA LEU A 164 -19.45 18.95 16.29
C LEU A 164 -18.51 18.44 17.38
N GLU A 165 -18.76 17.26 17.96
CA GLU A 165 -17.86 16.67 18.97
C GLU A 165 -16.49 16.32 18.37
N ILE A 166 -16.46 15.70 17.19
CA ILE A 166 -15.20 15.41 16.48
C ILE A 166 -14.43 16.70 16.19
N GLU A 167 -15.12 17.75 15.74
CA GLU A 167 -14.51 19.06 15.48
C GLU A 167 -13.91 19.67 16.76
N LYS A 168 -14.62 19.59 17.89
CA LYS A 168 -14.13 20.07 19.20
C LYS A 168 -12.90 19.28 19.66
N HIS A 169 -12.94 17.95 19.60
CA HIS A 169 -11.81 17.11 19.98
C HIS A 169 -10.57 17.41 19.12
N TRP A 170 -10.77 17.60 17.82
CA TRP A 170 -9.68 17.94 16.92
C TRP A 170 -9.09 19.32 17.19
N LYS A 171 -9.94 20.34 17.38
CA LYS A 171 -9.49 21.68 17.79
C LYS A 171 -8.72 21.64 19.10
N CYS A 172 -9.18 20.87 20.08
CA CYS A 172 -8.50 20.69 21.36
C CYS A 172 -7.11 20.07 21.20
N LEU A 173 -6.99 19.01 20.39
CA LEU A 173 -5.69 18.38 20.07
C LEU A 173 -4.73 19.37 19.38
N LYS A 174 -5.22 20.15 18.42
CA LYS A 174 -4.44 21.19 17.75
C LYS A 174 -3.96 22.27 18.71
N CYS A 175 -4.84 22.77 19.60
CA CYS A 175 -4.47 23.73 20.65
C CYS A 175 -3.37 23.16 21.58
N ASN A 176 -3.37 21.86 21.81
CA ASN A 176 -2.35 21.16 22.57
C ASN A 176 -1.11 20.77 21.75
N LYS A 177 -1.01 21.15 20.47
CA LYS A 177 0.09 20.79 19.57
C LYS A 177 0.30 19.27 19.40
N MET A 178 -0.78 18.50 19.47
CA MET A 178 -0.76 17.02 19.42
C MET A 178 -1.15 16.42 18.04
N GLU A 179 -1.11 17.23 16.99
CA GLU A 179 -1.47 16.80 15.64
C GLU A 179 -0.53 15.72 15.11
N ARG A 180 0.77 15.83 15.38
CA ARG A 180 1.76 14.84 14.91
C ARG A 180 1.58 13.48 15.58
N GLU A 181 1.25 13.45 16.86
CA GLU A 181 0.94 12.24 17.62
C GLU A 181 -0.30 11.54 17.04
N TYR A 182 -1.32 12.31 16.66
CA TYR A 182 -2.49 11.78 15.96
C TYR A 182 -2.12 11.14 14.62
N LEU A 183 -1.32 11.82 13.80
CA LEU A 183 -0.85 11.28 12.51
C LEU A 183 -0.01 10.01 12.68
N ARG A 184 0.86 9.97 13.69
CA ARG A 184 1.64 8.75 14.02
C ARG A 184 0.74 7.60 14.43
N LYS A 185 -0.30 7.86 15.24
CA LYS A 185 -1.30 6.85 15.58
C LYS A 185 -2.00 6.34 14.32
N GLN A 186 -2.40 7.23 13.42
CA GLN A 186 -3.00 6.83 12.15
C GLN A 186 -2.07 5.88 11.36
N CYS A 187 -0.78 6.23 11.24
CA CYS A 187 0.23 5.42 10.55
C CYS A 187 0.40 4.03 11.20
N LEU A 188 0.37 3.95 12.54
CA LEU A 188 0.44 2.67 13.26
C LEU A 188 -0.81 1.83 12.99
N GLU A 189 -1.99 2.38 13.26
CA GLU A 189 -3.26 1.63 13.19
C GLU A 189 -3.55 1.16 11.76
N THR A 190 -3.24 1.99 10.75
CA THR A 190 -3.45 1.61 9.35
C THR A 190 -2.57 0.43 8.92
N ASN A 191 -1.32 0.32 9.41
CA ASN A 191 -0.46 -0.83 9.12
C ASN A 191 -0.85 -2.07 9.94
N TYR A 192 -1.39 -1.85 11.15
CA TYR A 192 -1.86 -2.92 12.02
C TYR A 192 -3.10 -3.63 11.48
N ILE A 193 -4.03 -2.87 10.91
CA ILE A 193 -5.21 -3.42 10.25
C ILE A 193 -4.83 -4.32 9.08
N GLU A 194 -3.82 -3.95 8.28
CA GLU A 194 -3.35 -4.77 7.16
C GLU A 194 -2.48 -5.96 7.62
N GLY A 195 -2.20 -6.09 8.92
CA GLY A 195 -1.37 -7.18 9.44
C GLY A 195 0.08 -7.14 8.98
N THR A 196 0.59 -6.00 8.53
CA THR A 196 1.98 -5.87 8.04
C THR A 196 2.98 -6.13 9.17
N PHE A 197 2.77 -5.49 10.32
CA PHE A 197 3.49 -5.72 11.56
C PHE A 197 2.62 -5.30 12.75
N CYS A 198 3.05 -5.61 13.96
CA CYS A 198 2.45 -5.13 15.21
C CYS A 198 3.53 -5.11 16.29
N PHE A 199 3.76 -3.96 16.91
CA PHE A 199 4.68 -3.86 18.04
C PHE A 199 4.03 -4.28 19.36
N ASP A 200 4.86 -4.44 20.40
CA ASP A 200 4.38 -4.54 21.78
C ASP A 200 3.91 -3.17 22.31
N GLY A 201 3.16 -3.17 23.41
CA GLY A 201 2.61 -1.92 23.96
C GLY A 201 3.69 -0.93 24.43
N SER A 202 4.91 -1.40 24.72
CA SER A 202 6.03 -0.53 25.14
C SER A 202 6.58 0.25 23.95
N THR A 203 6.84 -0.46 22.85
CA THR A 203 7.35 0.10 21.60
C THR A 203 6.31 0.99 20.94
N ASP A 204 5.03 0.59 20.95
CA ASP A 204 3.89 1.44 20.51
C ASP A 204 3.93 2.81 21.17
N ARG A 205 4.06 2.86 22.50
CA ARG A 205 4.11 4.11 23.26
C ARG A 205 5.32 4.97 22.91
N LYS A 206 6.50 4.36 22.76
CA LYS A 206 7.72 5.09 22.43
C LYS A 206 7.65 5.71 21.04
N ILE A 207 7.24 4.93 20.03
CA ILE A 207 7.09 5.40 18.65
C ILE A 207 6.03 6.51 18.57
N PHE A 208 4.90 6.33 19.25
CA PHE A 208 3.85 7.33 19.31
C PHE A 208 4.38 8.69 19.82
N MET A 209 5.17 8.69 20.90
CA MET A 209 5.68 9.91 21.53
C MET A 209 6.87 10.52 20.78
N GLN A 210 7.84 9.70 20.40
CA GLN A 210 9.15 10.16 19.90
C GLN A 210 9.22 10.21 18.37
N GLY A 211 8.29 9.55 17.67
CA GLY A 211 8.24 9.49 16.21
C GLY A 211 9.07 8.35 15.62
N PHE A 212 9.17 8.33 14.28
CA PHE A 212 9.81 7.23 13.56
C PHE A 212 11.34 7.33 13.49
N GLU A 213 11.93 8.42 13.98
CA GLU A 213 13.38 8.62 14.10
C GLU A 213 13.91 8.32 15.52
N THR A 214 13.10 7.62 16.31
CA THR A 214 13.48 7.19 17.67
C THR A 214 14.73 6.32 17.65
N ASP A 215 15.57 6.47 18.68
CA ASP A 215 16.70 5.58 18.92
C ASP A 215 16.24 4.11 18.92
N THR A 216 16.75 3.33 17.96
CA THR A 216 16.33 1.94 17.78
C THR A 216 16.78 1.05 18.92
N SER A 217 17.82 1.43 19.67
CA SER A 217 18.35 0.65 20.80
C SER A 217 17.36 0.48 21.95
N ILE A 218 16.36 1.37 22.05
CA ILE A 218 15.33 1.32 23.09
C ILE A 218 14.03 0.67 22.63
N LEU A 219 13.93 0.28 21.35
CA LEU A 219 12.75 -0.33 20.76
C LEU A 219 12.93 -1.85 20.65
N LYS A 220 11.81 -2.57 20.49
CA LYS A 220 11.81 -4.00 20.25
C LYS A 220 11.23 -4.30 18.88
N ASP A 221 11.64 -5.44 18.33
CA ASP A 221 11.08 -5.96 17.08
C ASP A 221 9.56 -6.17 17.15
N PRO A 222 8.86 -6.11 16.01
CA PRO A 222 7.47 -6.49 15.91
C PRO A 222 7.20 -7.90 16.45
N ILE A 223 6.08 -8.06 17.16
CA ILE A 223 5.66 -9.33 17.74
C ILE A 223 4.71 -10.13 16.83
N ARG A 224 4.04 -9.47 15.87
CA ARG A 224 3.08 -10.09 14.92
C ARG A 224 3.14 -9.40 13.55
N GLY A 225 2.58 -10.05 12.52
CA GLY A 225 2.56 -9.61 11.11
C GLY A 225 3.58 -10.30 10.21
N SER A 226 3.71 -9.88 8.95
CA SER A 226 4.69 -10.44 8.00
C SER A 226 6.10 -9.92 8.21
N VAL A 227 6.24 -8.69 8.72
CA VAL A 227 7.54 -8.08 9.02
C VAL A 227 7.91 -8.30 10.49
N ARG A 228 9.11 -8.82 10.74
CA ARG A 228 9.69 -9.05 12.08
C ARG A 228 10.94 -8.22 12.36
N CYS A 229 11.42 -7.45 11.39
CA CYS A 229 12.58 -6.56 11.53
C CYS A 229 12.11 -5.15 11.90
N LEU A 230 12.61 -4.60 13.03
CA LEU A 230 12.32 -3.24 13.49
C LEU A 230 12.61 -2.17 12.41
N ASP A 231 13.78 -2.19 11.79
CA ASP A 231 14.18 -1.18 10.80
C ASP A 231 13.21 -1.15 9.61
N THR A 232 12.83 -2.33 9.11
CA THR A 232 11.87 -2.44 8.01
C THR A 232 10.49 -1.93 8.42
N ALA A 233 10.03 -2.22 9.64
CA ALA A 233 8.76 -1.71 10.14
C ALA A 233 8.76 -0.18 10.31
N LEU A 234 9.87 0.41 10.79
CA LEU A 234 10.02 1.87 10.87
C LEU A 234 10.05 2.52 9.49
N ASP A 235 10.72 1.92 8.51
CA ASP A 235 10.73 2.41 7.13
C ASP A 235 9.33 2.40 6.50
N ILE A 236 8.52 1.36 6.75
CA ILE A 236 7.11 1.32 6.31
C ILE A 236 6.27 2.42 6.96
N LEU A 237 6.51 2.73 8.25
CA LEU A 237 5.84 3.84 8.91
C LEU A 237 6.21 5.19 8.29
N ARG A 238 7.50 5.40 7.97
CA ARG A 238 7.97 6.61 7.28
C ARG A 238 7.37 6.75 5.88
N ASP A 239 7.23 5.64 5.15
CA ASP A 239 6.58 5.64 3.84
C ASP A 239 5.09 5.99 3.96
N THR A 240 4.41 5.49 5.00
CA THR A 240 3.01 5.82 5.30
C THR A 240 2.84 7.30 5.64
N GLU A 241 3.73 7.86 6.46
CA GLU A 241 3.73 9.29 6.81
C GLU A 241 3.95 10.18 5.58
N LYS A 242 4.92 9.84 4.72
CA LYS A 242 5.15 10.57 3.47
C LYS A 242 3.95 10.54 2.54
N ALA A 243 3.27 9.40 2.42
CA ALA A 243 2.06 9.28 1.62
C ALA A 243 0.89 10.14 2.18
N LEU A 244 0.81 10.34 3.50
CA LEU A 244 -0.12 11.30 4.10
C LEU A 244 0.28 12.74 3.81
N ASP A 245 1.56 13.09 3.91
CA ASP A 245 2.07 14.43 3.59
C ASP A 245 1.82 14.81 2.11
N GLU A 246 1.86 13.83 1.19
CA GLU A 246 1.47 14.04 -0.21
C GLU A 246 -0.01 14.44 -0.35
N ILE A 247 -0.91 13.95 0.50
CA ILE A 247 -2.31 14.40 0.53
C ILE A 247 -2.41 15.85 1.00
N TYR A 248 -1.66 16.24 2.03
CA TYR A 248 -1.65 17.64 2.46
C TYR A 248 -1.17 18.56 1.33
N THR A 249 -0.18 18.11 0.56
CA THR A 249 0.30 18.83 -0.63
C THR A 249 -0.75 18.87 -1.74
N PHE A 250 -1.51 17.79 -1.95
CA PHE A 250 -2.64 17.76 -2.89
C PHE A 250 -3.76 18.74 -2.50
N LEU A 251 -3.91 19.00 -1.19
CA LEU A 251 -4.92 19.89 -0.63
C LEU A 251 -4.49 21.35 -0.54
N ASP A 252 -3.30 21.69 -1.05
CA ASP A 252 -2.79 23.05 -1.09
C ASP A 252 -3.80 23.98 -1.81
N PRO A 253 -4.38 24.98 -1.11
CA PRO A 253 -5.35 25.90 -1.71
C PRO A 253 -4.74 26.76 -2.83
N ASP A 254 -3.42 26.98 -2.81
CA ASP A 254 -2.72 27.79 -3.80
C ASP A 254 -2.44 27.00 -5.10
N ASN A 255 -2.59 25.68 -5.07
CA ASN A 255 -2.37 24.80 -6.22
C ASN A 255 -3.49 23.73 -6.33
N PRO A 256 -4.70 24.12 -6.77
CA PRO A 256 -5.83 23.21 -6.85
C PRO A 256 -5.56 22.10 -7.89
N ARG A 257 -5.54 20.86 -7.42
CA ARG A 257 -5.34 19.66 -8.25
C ARG A 257 -6.58 18.77 -8.26
N GLU A 258 -6.73 18.03 -9.35
CA GLU A 258 -7.71 16.94 -9.43
C GLU A 258 -7.05 15.61 -9.05
N LEU A 259 -7.82 14.72 -8.44
CA LEU A 259 -7.38 13.35 -8.26
C LEU A 259 -7.36 12.67 -9.64
N THR A 260 -6.22 12.10 -10.01
CA THR A 260 -6.02 11.39 -11.28
C THR A 260 -5.40 10.03 -11.02
N VAL A 261 -5.54 9.10 -11.98
CA VAL A 261 -4.92 7.78 -11.89
C VAL A 261 -3.40 7.87 -11.66
N PRO A 262 -2.63 8.70 -12.40
CA PRO A 262 -1.20 8.88 -12.14
C PRO A 262 -0.88 9.38 -10.72
N LEU A 263 -1.71 10.27 -10.15
CA LEU A 263 -1.50 10.75 -8.78
C LEU A 263 -1.75 9.63 -7.75
N ILE A 264 -2.82 8.84 -7.91
CA ILE A 264 -3.08 7.68 -7.03
C ILE A 264 -1.92 6.68 -7.12
N CYS A 265 -1.43 6.40 -8.32
CA CYS A 265 -0.25 5.55 -8.53
C CYS A 265 1.00 6.14 -7.86
N SER A 266 1.25 7.44 -7.97
CA SER A 266 2.39 8.09 -7.30
C SER A 266 2.32 7.92 -5.77
N ILE A 267 1.17 8.21 -5.16
CA ILE A 267 0.99 8.06 -3.70
C ILE A 267 1.16 6.59 -3.29
N HIS A 268 0.64 5.65 -4.08
CA HIS A 268 0.83 4.23 -3.85
C HIS A 268 2.31 3.82 -3.93
N ALA A 269 3.08 4.37 -4.87
CA ALA A 269 4.52 4.12 -4.97
C ALA A 269 5.27 4.62 -3.73
N THR A 270 4.90 5.79 -3.20
CA THR A 270 5.47 6.30 -1.94
C THR A 270 5.10 5.41 -0.75
N LEU A 271 3.81 5.10 -0.60
CA LEU A 271 3.27 4.29 0.50
C LEU A 271 3.92 2.90 0.57
N MET A 272 4.11 2.27 -0.59
CA MET A 272 4.55 0.87 -0.68
C MET A 272 6.04 0.73 -0.97
N LYS A 273 6.82 1.81 -0.90
CA LYS A 273 8.24 1.83 -1.27
C LYS A 273 9.06 0.74 -0.57
N THR A 274 8.97 0.67 0.76
CA THR A 274 9.63 -0.38 1.55
C THR A 274 8.94 -1.73 1.40
N SER A 275 7.62 -1.73 1.18
CA SER A 275 6.84 -2.96 0.98
C SER A 275 7.06 -3.62 -0.39
N ARG A 276 7.73 -2.94 -1.34
CA ARG A 276 8.02 -3.47 -2.70
C ARG A 276 8.69 -4.83 -2.67
N VAL A 277 9.67 -4.99 -1.77
CA VAL A 277 10.30 -6.28 -1.52
C VAL A 277 10.39 -6.48 -0.02
N LEU A 278 9.77 -7.54 0.50
CA LEU A 278 9.79 -7.88 1.92
C LEU A 278 10.29 -9.30 2.10
N TYR A 279 10.95 -9.57 3.22
CA TYR A 279 11.15 -10.93 3.68
C TYR A 279 9.97 -11.30 4.58
N ASP A 280 9.12 -12.20 4.10
CA ASP A 280 7.94 -12.61 4.84
C ASP A 280 8.32 -13.66 5.89
N GLU A 281 8.11 -13.31 7.15
CA GLU A 281 8.37 -14.17 8.31
C GLU A 281 7.08 -14.54 9.06
N SER A 282 5.92 -14.38 8.41
CA SER A 282 4.62 -14.76 8.98
C SER A 282 4.52 -16.26 9.23
N ASN A 283 5.13 -17.09 8.37
CA ASN A 283 5.20 -18.53 8.51
C ASN A 283 6.64 -19.00 8.75
N TYR A 284 6.92 -19.52 9.94
CA TYR A 284 8.25 -20.02 10.30
C TYR A 284 8.75 -21.15 9.40
N ALA A 285 7.84 -21.91 8.78
CA ALA A 285 8.18 -23.02 7.88
C ALA A 285 8.42 -22.58 6.43
N ASP A 286 8.01 -21.36 6.05
CA ASP A 286 8.01 -20.89 4.67
C ASP A 286 8.39 -19.40 4.59
N LYS A 287 9.60 -19.10 5.03
CA LYS A 287 10.15 -17.74 4.92
C LYS A 287 10.68 -17.52 3.52
N HIS A 288 10.25 -16.45 2.87
CA HIS A 288 10.63 -16.15 1.50
C HIS A 288 10.59 -14.65 1.21
N LEU A 289 11.26 -14.25 0.13
CA LEU A 289 11.16 -12.90 -0.40
C LEU A 289 9.84 -12.76 -1.18
N ARG A 290 9.06 -11.73 -0.86
CA ARG A 290 7.88 -11.33 -1.62
C ARG A 290 8.19 -10.05 -2.39
N TYR A 291 7.85 -10.04 -3.67
CA TYR A 291 7.89 -8.87 -4.52
C TYR A 291 6.46 -8.37 -4.79
N THR A 292 6.27 -7.06 -4.81
CA THR A 292 5.00 -6.41 -5.12
C THR A 292 5.23 -5.28 -6.10
N ASN A 293 4.45 -5.24 -7.18
CA ASN A 293 4.46 -4.11 -8.11
C ASN A 293 3.83 -2.88 -7.44
N ILE A 294 4.58 -1.79 -7.34
CA ILE A 294 4.12 -0.54 -6.75
C ILE A 294 4.05 0.57 -7.79
N GLY A 295 3.19 1.56 -7.57
CA GLY A 295 3.01 2.67 -8.49
C GLY A 295 2.37 2.33 -9.84
N VAL A 296 1.90 1.10 -10.01
CA VAL A 296 1.22 0.62 -11.22
C VAL A 296 0.00 -0.20 -10.81
N THR A 297 -1.06 -0.17 -11.60
CA THR A 297 -2.27 -0.95 -11.35
C THR A 297 -2.08 -2.42 -11.71
N ARG A 298 -2.96 -3.28 -11.21
CA ARG A 298 -3.00 -4.70 -11.58
C ARG A 298 -3.28 -4.93 -13.05
N GLN A 299 -3.78 -3.94 -13.79
CA GLN A 299 -3.88 -4.04 -15.24
C GLN A 299 -2.51 -4.18 -15.90
N THR A 300 -1.49 -3.53 -15.32
CA THR A 300 -0.10 -3.65 -15.77
C THR A 300 0.50 -5.00 -15.41
N SER A 301 0.28 -5.49 -14.18
CA SER A 301 0.86 -6.76 -13.73
C SER A 301 0.05 -8.01 -14.11
N ARG A 302 -1.20 -7.82 -14.56
CA ARG A 302 -2.16 -8.85 -14.97
C ARG A 302 -2.48 -9.88 -13.88
N VAL A 303 -2.60 -9.40 -12.64
CA VAL A 303 -2.90 -10.22 -11.47
C VAL A 303 -4.35 -9.99 -11.03
N ASP A 304 -5.14 -11.06 -10.94
CA ASP A 304 -6.44 -11.02 -10.26
C ASP A 304 -6.30 -11.28 -8.76
N VAL A 305 -7.15 -10.63 -7.96
CA VAL A 305 -7.13 -10.75 -6.49
C VAL A 305 -8.44 -11.36 -6.01
N THR A 306 -8.36 -12.20 -5.00
CA THR A 306 -9.51 -12.73 -4.25
C THR A 306 -9.20 -12.71 -2.77
N VAL A 307 -10.22 -12.49 -1.95
CA VAL A 307 -10.12 -12.65 -0.50
C VAL A 307 -11.13 -13.70 -0.05
N GLU A 308 -10.69 -14.61 0.81
CA GLU A 308 -11.59 -15.52 1.49
C GLU A 308 -12.20 -14.82 2.70
N ILE A 309 -13.53 -14.82 2.80
CA ILE A 309 -14.26 -14.28 3.93
C ILE A 309 -15.10 -15.37 4.57
N ILE A 310 -15.29 -15.31 5.88
CA ILE A 310 -16.19 -16.20 6.60
C ILE A 310 -17.58 -15.56 6.61
N ARG A 311 -18.57 -16.28 6.08
CA ARG A 311 -19.98 -15.90 6.11
C ARG A 311 -20.81 -17.11 6.52
N ASP A 312 -21.63 -16.96 7.56
CA ASP A 312 -22.48 -18.04 8.09
C ASP A 312 -21.69 -19.36 8.33
N ASP A 313 -20.53 -19.23 8.99
CA ASP A 313 -19.56 -20.30 9.27
C ASP A 313 -18.98 -21.02 8.03
N LYS A 314 -19.10 -20.43 6.84
CA LYS A 314 -18.53 -20.93 5.59
C LYS A 314 -17.51 -19.98 5.02
N ALA A 315 -16.39 -20.53 4.56
CA ALA A 315 -15.42 -19.82 3.74
C ALA A 315 -16.01 -19.59 2.34
N VAL A 316 -16.17 -18.32 1.97
CA VAL A 316 -16.62 -17.90 0.64
C VAL A 316 -15.61 -16.94 0.04
N ARG A 317 -15.37 -17.02 -1.28
CA ARG A 317 -14.43 -16.13 -1.94
C ARG A 317 -15.12 -14.90 -2.48
N LEU A 318 -14.51 -13.76 -2.22
CA LEU A 318 -14.85 -12.46 -2.76
C LEU A 318 -14.12 -12.21 -4.07
N GLN A 319 -14.87 -11.73 -5.06
CA GLN A 319 -14.35 -11.25 -6.33
C GLN A 319 -14.21 -9.70 -6.32
N PHE A 320 -13.08 -9.21 -6.81
CA PHE A 320 -12.80 -7.79 -7.05
C PHE A 320 -12.86 -7.48 -8.55
N CYS A 321 -12.58 -6.24 -8.93
CA CYS A 321 -12.46 -5.86 -10.33
C CYS A 321 -11.39 -6.73 -11.03
N PRO A 322 -11.75 -7.43 -12.14
CA PRO A 322 -10.81 -8.15 -12.98
C PRO A 322 -9.72 -7.22 -13.49
N TRP A 323 -8.48 -7.70 -13.60
CA TRP A 323 -7.34 -6.83 -13.89
C TRP A 323 -7.47 -6.03 -15.19
N ASP A 324 -8.20 -6.53 -16.19
CA ASP A 324 -8.37 -5.88 -17.50
C ASP A 324 -9.40 -4.73 -17.50
N GLU A 325 -10.15 -4.55 -16.40
CA GLU A 325 -11.14 -3.48 -16.23
C GLU A 325 -10.69 -2.40 -15.21
N VAL A 326 -9.58 -2.65 -14.50
CA VAL A 326 -9.13 -1.84 -13.36
C VAL A 326 -8.90 -0.38 -13.74
N ASP A 327 -8.21 -0.10 -14.85
CA ASP A 327 -7.88 1.29 -15.22
C ASP A 327 -9.14 2.08 -15.61
N ALA A 328 -10.09 1.42 -16.26
CA ALA A 328 -11.37 2.04 -16.63
C ALA A 328 -12.21 2.37 -15.40
N GLU A 329 -12.33 1.44 -14.45
CA GLU A 329 -13.03 1.67 -13.18
C GLU A 329 -12.34 2.73 -12.32
N LEU A 330 -11.00 2.73 -12.26
CA LEU A 330 -10.24 3.72 -11.48
C LEU A 330 -10.37 5.13 -12.09
N ALA A 331 -10.46 5.24 -13.42
CA ALA A 331 -10.75 6.51 -14.08
C ALA A 331 -12.16 7.03 -13.74
N ARG A 332 -13.18 6.15 -13.72
CA ARG A 332 -14.54 6.50 -13.24
C ARG A 332 -14.53 6.97 -11.79
N PHE A 333 -13.82 6.24 -10.92
CA PHE A 333 -13.63 6.62 -9.54
C PHE A 333 -13.01 8.01 -9.41
N CYS A 334 -11.91 8.31 -10.12
CA CYS A 334 -11.28 9.65 -10.10
C CYS A 334 -12.26 10.75 -10.51
N LYS A 335 -13.00 10.55 -11.62
CA LYS A 335 -14.00 11.51 -12.09
C LYS A 335 -15.06 11.76 -11.02
N ARG A 336 -15.68 10.71 -10.51
CA ARG A 336 -16.75 10.81 -9.52
C ARG A 336 -16.27 11.36 -8.17
N PHE A 337 -15.07 10.99 -7.76
CA PHE A 337 -14.40 11.55 -6.58
C PHE A 337 -14.30 13.07 -6.67
N ASN A 338 -13.78 13.59 -7.79
CA ASN A 338 -13.64 15.03 -7.99
C ASN A 338 -14.99 15.77 -8.01
N GLU A 339 -16.06 15.15 -8.50
CA GLU A 339 -17.42 15.69 -8.42
C GLU A 339 -17.91 15.77 -6.97
N ILE A 340 -17.77 14.68 -6.21
CA ILE A 340 -18.26 14.56 -4.83
C ILE A 340 -17.55 15.56 -3.91
N ILE A 341 -16.22 15.65 -3.95
CA ILE A 341 -15.46 16.51 -3.01
C ILE A 341 -15.64 18.01 -3.26
N ARG A 342 -16.14 18.39 -4.44
CA ARG A 342 -16.44 19.79 -4.78
C ARG A 342 -17.81 20.22 -4.26
N HIS A 343 -18.68 19.27 -3.97
CA HIS A 343 -20.05 19.57 -3.58
C HIS A 343 -20.11 20.02 -2.10
N PRO A 344 -20.44 21.29 -1.81
CA PRO A 344 -20.24 21.89 -0.49
C PRO A 344 -21.23 21.43 0.58
N SER A 345 -22.30 20.73 0.22
CA SER A 345 -23.27 20.16 1.17
C SER A 345 -23.04 18.68 1.49
N MET A 346 -22.03 18.05 0.87
CA MET A 346 -21.75 16.64 1.13
C MET A 346 -21.10 16.48 2.50
N ASP A 347 -21.63 15.54 3.27
CA ASP A 347 -21.06 15.13 4.54
C ASP A 347 -19.67 14.47 4.31
N PRO A 348 -18.61 14.91 5.01
CA PRO A 348 -17.26 14.42 4.76
C PRO A 348 -17.09 12.94 5.11
N PHE A 349 -17.80 12.41 6.12
CA PHE A 349 -17.76 10.98 6.46
C PHE A 349 -18.57 10.12 5.49
N ALA A 350 -19.67 10.64 4.94
CA ALA A 350 -20.38 10.01 3.83
C ALA A 350 -19.49 9.90 2.59
N CYS A 351 -18.78 10.98 2.24
CA CYS A 351 -17.80 10.95 1.15
C CYS A 351 -16.71 9.90 1.41
N ALA A 352 -16.18 9.86 2.63
CA ALA A 352 -15.17 8.88 3.02
C ALA A 352 -15.65 7.43 2.96
N ALA A 353 -16.88 7.16 3.38
CA ALA A 353 -17.51 5.84 3.28
C ALA A 353 -17.65 5.41 1.82
N TRP A 354 -18.10 6.32 0.93
CA TRP A 354 -18.16 6.06 -0.50
C TRP A 354 -16.78 5.79 -1.09
N ILE A 355 -15.78 6.61 -0.78
CA ILE A 355 -14.39 6.41 -1.23
C ILE A 355 -13.88 5.04 -0.80
N SER A 356 -14.07 4.69 0.47
CA SER A 356 -13.59 3.44 1.02
C SER A 356 -14.24 2.24 0.36
N HIS A 357 -15.57 2.30 0.17
CA HIS A 357 -16.31 1.24 -0.51
C HIS A 357 -15.89 1.08 -1.97
N VAL A 358 -15.90 2.16 -2.75
CA VAL A 358 -15.65 2.10 -4.20
C VAL A 358 -14.20 1.72 -4.47
N PHE A 359 -13.23 2.37 -3.84
CA PHE A 359 -11.81 2.12 -4.08
C PHE A 359 -11.42 0.68 -3.72
N VAL A 360 -11.86 0.16 -2.58
CA VAL A 360 -11.56 -1.23 -2.17
C VAL A 360 -12.28 -2.25 -3.05
N THR A 361 -13.44 -1.91 -3.63
CA THR A 361 -14.16 -2.78 -4.57
C THR A 361 -13.43 -2.89 -5.92
N ILE A 362 -12.82 -1.78 -6.39
CA ILE A 362 -11.92 -1.78 -7.55
C ILE A 362 -10.64 -2.56 -7.23
N HIS A 363 -10.06 -2.32 -6.05
CA HIS A 363 -8.84 -2.97 -5.58
C HIS A 363 -7.68 -2.84 -6.59
N PRO A 364 -7.29 -1.62 -7.00
CA PRO A 364 -6.50 -1.40 -8.21
C PRO A 364 -5.06 -1.90 -8.14
N PHE A 365 -4.51 -2.17 -6.97
CA PHE A 365 -3.12 -2.57 -6.76
C PHE A 365 -2.99 -4.03 -6.30
N GLU A 366 -1.79 -4.61 -6.41
CA GLU A 366 -1.51 -5.97 -5.90
C GLU A 366 -1.61 -6.05 -4.37
N ASP A 367 -1.17 -5.00 -3.67
CA ASP A 367 -1.26 -4.84 -2.22
C ASP A 367 -1.38 -3.34 -1.88
N GLY A 368 -1.61 -3.00 -0.62
CA GLY A 368 -1.68 -1.62 -0.13
C GLY A 368 -3.03 -0.94 -0.33
N ASN A 369 -4.01 -1.62 -0.93
CA ASN A 369 -5.33 -1.07 -1.23
C ASN A 369 -6.07 -0.56 0.01
N GLY A 370 -6.01 -1.27 1.14
CA GLY A 370 -6.66 -0.84 2.38
C GLY A 370 -6.04 0.43 2.97
N ARG A 371 -4.69 0.53 2.95
CA ARG A 371 -3.95 1.73 3.37
C ARG A 371 -4.23 2.91 2.45
N MET A 372 -4.16 2.71 1.13
CA MET A 372 -4.52 3.71 0.12
C MET A 372 -5.95 4.20 0.28
N SER A 373 -6.90 3.29 0.52
CA SER A 373 -8.30 3.61 0.75
C SER A 373 -8.48 4.59 1.91
N ARG A 374 -7.85 4.33 3.07
CA ARG A 374 -7.96 5.19 4.25
C ARG A 374 -7.27 6.54 4.08
N ILE A 375 -6.14 6.54 3.37
CA ILE A 375 -5.42 7.73 2.93
C ILE A 375 -6.34 8.60 2.05
N LEU A 376 -6.89 8.07 0.96
CA LEU A 376 -7.81 8.80 0.07
C LEU A 376 -9.12 9.21 0.75
N ALA A 377 -9.68 8.35 1.60
CA ALA A 377 -10.91 8.63 2.35
C ALA A 377 -10.73 9.75 3.39
N SER A 378 -9.50 10.11 3.74
CA SER A 378 -9.22 11.26 4.61
C SER A 378 -9.35 12.61 3.91
N ILE A 379 -9.31 12.65 2.57
CA ILE A 379 -9.33 13.89 1.78
C ILE A 379 -10.57 14.77 2.07
N PRO A 380 -11.81 14.25 2.06
CA PRO A 380 -13.00 15.07 2.33
C PRO A 380 -12.98 15.70 3.74
N LEU A 381 -12.46 14.98 4.74
CA LEU A 381 -12.35 15.47 6.12
C LEU A 381 -11.31 16.59 6.20
N LEU A 382 -10.11 16.37 5.67
CA LEU A 382 -9.03 17.36 5.68
C LEU A 382 -9.45 18.66 4.99
N ARG A 383 -10.20 18.59 3.88
CA ARG A 383 -10.77 19.77 3.18
C ARG A 383 -11.73 20.57 4.05
N ARG A 384 -12.36 19.95 5.05
CA ARG A 384 -13.25 20.59 6.02
C ARG A 384 -12.55 20.99 7.32
N GLY A 385 -11.22 20.83 7.39
CA GLY A 385 -10.44 21.11 8.59
C GLY A 385 -10.58 20.05 9.69
N LEU A 386 -11.19 18.90 9.38
CA LEU A 386 -11.32 17.74 10.27
C LEU A 386 -10.05 16.87 10.24
N PRO A 387 -9.83 15.97 11.22
CA PRO A 387 -8.68 15.08 11.21
C PRO A 387 -8.77 14.04 10.08
N PRO A 388 -7.64 13.48 9.61
CA PRO A 388 -7.68 12.34 8.72
C PRO A 388 -8.32 11.13 9.43
N ILE A 389 -8.87 10.20 8.65
CA ILE A 389 -9.55 9.03 9.21
C ILE A 389 -8.54 8.13 9.91
N CYS A 390 -8.92 7.69 11.12
CA CYS A 390 -8.15 6.73 11.89
C CYS A 390 -9.06 5.60 12.38
N VAL A 391 -9.03 4.46 11.69
CA VAL A 391 -9.64 3.21 12.17
C VAL A 391 -8.61 2.49 13.03
N SER A 392 -8.86 2.31 14.33
CA SER A 392 -7.97 1.54 15.20
C SER A 392 -8.23 0.04 15.10
N ARG A 393 -7.27 -0.79 15.55
CA ARG A 393 -7.42 -2.25 15.65
C ARG A 393 -8.73 -2.71 16.30
N SER A 394 -9.17 -2.01 17.35
CA SER A 394 -10.45 -2.30 18.03
C SER A 394 -11.69 -2.14 17.14
N TRP A 395 -11.61 -1.29 16.11
CA TRP A 395 -12.68 -1.02 15.15
C TRP A 395 -12.54 -1.81 13.84
N GLN A 396 -11.43 -2.55 13.65
CA GLN A 396 -11.15 -3.30 12.41
C GLN A 396 -12.30 -4.23 12.01
N SER A 397 -12.81 -5.04 12.95
CA SER A 397 -13.88 -5.99 12.68
C SER A 397 -15.17 -5.29 12.23
N ALA A 398 -15.54 -4.20 12.89
CA ALA A 398 -16.73 -3.41 12.54
C ALA A 398 -16.57 -2.73 11.17
N TYR A 399 -15.39 -2.16 10.91
CA TYR A 399 -15.07 -1.51 9.64
C TYR A 399 -15.14 -2.51 8.46
N VAL A 400 -14.47 -3.65 8.56
CA VAL A 400 -14.48 -4.69 7.51
C VAL A 400 -15.88 -5.26 7.30
N LEU A 401 -16.62 -5.52 8.39
CA LEU A 401 -18.00 -6.02 8.32
C LEU A 401 -18.92 -5.04 7.57
N ASN A 402 -18.92 -3.76 7.95
CA ASN A 402 -19.81 -2.78 7.35
C ASN A 402 -19.40 -2.43 5.90
N LEU A 403 -18.09 -2.42 5.60
CA LEU A 403 -17.59 -2.28 4.24
C LEU A 403 -18.08 -3.42 3.33
N ASN A 404 -18.02 -4.66 3.82
CA ASN A 404 -18.50 -5.82 3.10
C ASN A 404 -20.03 -5.78 2.93
N ARG A 405 -20.80 -5.37 3.95
CA ARG A 405 -22.27 -5.22 3.83
C ARG A 405 -22.67 -4.22 2.74
N VAL A 406 -22.00 -3.07 2.67
CA VAL A 406 -22.21 -2.09 1.60
C VAL A 406 -21.92 -2.71 0.24
N ARG A 407 -20.76 -3.39 0.10
CA ARG A 407 -20.37 -4.01 -1.17
C ARG A 407 -21.32 -5.10 -1.64
N CYS A 408 -21.79 -5.98 -0.75
CA CYS A 408 -22.74 -7.02 -1.10
C CYS A 408 -24.11 -6.46 -1.51
N GLY A 409 -24.38 -5.19 -1.21
CA GLY A 409 -25.69 -4.57 -1.40
C GLY A 409 -26.77 -5.28 -0.57
N ASP A 410 -26.45 -5.65 0.67
CA ASP A 410 -27.33 -6.46 1.52
C ASP A 410 -28.73 -5.82 1.64
N PRO A 411 -29.77 -6.43 1.02
CA PRO A 411 -31.10 -5.84 0.98
C PRO A 411 -31.79 -5.85 2.34
N THR A 412 -31.28 -6.65 3.29
CA THR A 412 -31.84 -6.75 4.65
C THR A 412 -31.41 -5.58 5.54
N ASP A 413 -30.38 -4.83 5.15
CA ASP A 413 -29.86 -3.69 5.90
C ASP A 413 -29.93 -2.41 5.06
N PRO A 414 -31.07 -1.70 5.05
CA PRO A 414 -31.20 -0.44 4.32
C PRO A 414 -30.28 0.66 4.86
N LEU A 415 -29.83 0.54 6.12
CA LEU A 415 -28.93 1.49 6.78
C LEU A 415 -27.44 1.11 6.68
N ARG A 416 -27.09 0.11 5.87
CA ARG A 416 -25.70 -0.39 5.74
C ARG A 416 -24.68 0.71 5.43
N PHE A 417 -25.05 1.68 4.60
CA PHE A 417 -24.16 2.79 4.26
C PHE A 417 -23.99 3.74 5.44
N LEU A 418 -25.07 4.14 6.10
CA LEU A 418 -25.02 4.96 7.31
C LEU A 418 -24.20 4.27 8.43
N LYS A 419 -24.32 2.96 8.60
CA LYS A 419 -23.48 2.21 9.56
C LYS A 419 -21.99 2.29 9.24
N LEU A 420 -21.61 2.33 7.96
CA LEU A 420 -20.21 2.54 7.56
C LEU A 420 -19.77 3.98 7.87
N VAL A 421 -20.62 4.97 7.60
CA VAL A 421 -20.40 6.38 7.98
C VAL A 421 -20.15 6.50 9.49
N ASP A 422 -21.06 5.97 10.30
CA ASP A 422 -20.97 5.94 11.76
C ASP A 422 -19.70 5.23 12.23
N THR A 423 -19.35 4.10 11.63
CA THR A 423 -18.13 3.35 11.98
C THR A 423 -16.88 4.20 11.75
N LEU A 424 -16.79 4.90 10.62
CA LEU A 424 -15.65 5.78 10.34
C LEU A 424 -15.60 6.98 11.29
N ALA A 425 -16.74 7.57 11.60
CA ALA A 425 -16.85 8.69 12.54
C ALA A 425 -16.45 8.29 13.96
N TYR A 426 -17.06 7.24 14.52
CA TYR A 426 -16.77 6.78 15.87
C TYR A 426 -15.36 6.22 16.04
N ALA A 427 -14.81 5.54 15.02
CA ALA A 427 -13.43 5.09 15.08
C ALA A 427 -12.45 6.28 15.10
N THR A 428 -12.72 7.29 14.27
CA THR A 428 -11.94 8.53 14.22
C THR A 428 -12.02 9.29 15.54
N ASP A 429 -13.21 9.43 16.12
CA ASP A 429 -13.42 10.08 17.42
C ASP A 429 -12.73 9.34 18.57
N SER A 430 -12.86 8.01 18.59
CA SER A 430 -12.17 7.14 19.55
C SER A 430 -10.65 7.30 19.49
N ALA A 431 -10.10 7.44 18.28
CA ALA A 431 -8.67 7.72 18.10
C ALA A 431 -8.28 9.09 18.67
N LEU A 432 -9.09 10.14 18.43
CA LEU A 432 -8.85 11.48 19.01
C LEU A 432 -8.84 11.43 20.54
N GLY A 433 -9.84 10.78 21.15
CA GLY A 433 -9.94 10.63 22.60
C GLY A 433 -8.74 9.89 23.20
N THR A 434 -8.28 8.83 22.52
CA THR A 434 -7.09 8.07 22.95
C THR A 434 -5.83 8.95 22.97
N VAL A 435 -5.62 9.76 21.94
CA VAL A 435 -4.47 10.68 21.85
C VAL A 435 -4.57 11.76 22.93
N GLY A 436 -5.76 12.36 23.11
CA GLY A 436 -5.99 13.40 24.11
C GLY A 436 -5.70 12.92 25.54
N LEU A 437 -6.21 11.75 25.92
CA LEU A 437 -5.96 11.14 27.23
C LEU A 437 -4.46 10.83 27.44
N THR A 438 -3.81 10.25 26.44
CA THR A 438 -2.38 9.89 26.52
C THR A 438 -1.50 11.14 26.70
N GLY A 439 -1.83 12.24 26.03
CA GLY A 439 -1.12 13.51 26.18
C GLY A 439 -1.28 14.15 27.56
N MET A 440 -2.47 14.06 28.16
CA MET A 440 -2.76 14.64 29.47
C MET A 440 -2.01 13.92 30.60
N VAL A 441 -1.99 12.59 30.58
CA VAL A 441 -1.26 11.79 31.59
C VAL A 441 0.23 12.13 31.57
N HIS A 442 0.81 12.29 30.38
CA HIS A 442 2.24 12.57 30.26
C HIS A 442 2.65 14.00 30.63
N ARG A 443 1.83 15.02 30.37
CA ARG A 443 2.12 16.38 30.88
C ARG A 443 2.15 16.42 32.40
N ALA A 444 1.24 15.69 33.05
CA ALA A 444 1.22 15.57 34.51
C ALA A 444 2.46 14.85 35.07
N ASP A 445 3.00 13.86 34.36
CA ASP A 445 4.24 13.18 34.74
C ASP A 445 5.49 14.04 34.46
N PHE A 446 5.51 14.81 33.38
CA PHE A 446 6.60 15.74 33.07
C PHE A 446 6.67 16.86 34.12
N ASP A 447 5.53 17.46 34.49
CA ASP A 447 5.49 18.51 35.52
C ASP A 447 5.87 18.00 36.92
N ARG A 448 5.66 16.71 37.21
CA ARG A 448 6.10 16.07 38.48
C ARG A 448 7.58 15.73 38.53
N THR A 449 8.27 15.69 37.40
CA THR A 449 9.70 15.35 37.35
C THR A 449 10.58 16.60 37.42
N TYR A 450 9.98 17.80 37.33
CA TYR A 450 10.66 19.11 37.35
C TYR A 450 10.18 20.05 38.48
N LEU A 451 9.51 19.51 39.51
CA LEU A 451 9.23 20.13 40.81
C LEU A 451 9.84 19.27 41.91
#